data_AF-A0A537V4P6-F1
#
_entry.id   AF-A0A537V4P6-F1
#
_cell.length_a   1.000
_cell.length_b   1.000
_cell.length_c   1.000
_cell.angle_alpha   90.00
_cell.angle_beta   90.00
_cell.angle_gamma   90.00
#
_symmetry.space_group_name_H-M   'P 1'
#
loop_
_entity.id
_entity.type
_entity.pdbx_description
1 polymer ?
#
loop_
_entity_poly.entity_id
_entity_poly.type
_entity_poly.pdbx_seq_one_letter_code
_entity_poly.pdbx_strand_id
1 'polypeptide(L)'
;MARSASLTVSASVTRLALGFVAGFLATITFQQIGIWALHAVGMIGATPWATTPTAPFGVPAVISLSFWGGVWGILFVLIERWLARFPGGYWVGAAVFGAIAPTLVLMFVVFPLKGRPLGGGFAPNLIVTFLIVHALWGLGTAMFLGVLTGWRNQPR
;
A
#
# COMPACT_ATOMS: atom_id res chain seq x y z
N MET A 1 18.69 37.72 4.53
CA MET A 1 18.70 36.25 4.70
C MET A 1 17.33 35.75 5.19
N ALA A 2 16.34 35.61 4.30
CA ALA A 2 14.98 35.18 4.67
C ALA A 2 14.30 34.35 3.57
N ARG A 3 14.96 33.28 3.09
CA ARG A 3 14.44 32.40 2.01
C ARG A 3 14.48 30.91 2.31
N SER A 4 14.79 30.51 3.54
CA SER A 4 15.20 29.13 3.85
C SER A 4 14.11 28.21 4.45
N ALA A 5 12.98 28.75 4.92
CA ALA A 5 11.94 27.93 5.56
C ALA A 5 10.80 27.49 4.61
N SER A 6 10.48 28.28 3.57
CA SER A 6 9.36 27.99 2.66
C SER A 6 9.68 26.89 1.63
N LEU A 7 10.95 26.76 1.23
CA LEU A 7 11.38 25.79 0.21
C LEU A 7 11.38 24.34 0.75
N THR A 8 11.69 24.15 2.03
CA THR A 8 11.80 22.84 2.68
C THR A 8 10.43 22.21 2.97
N VAL A 9 9.45 23.00 3.42
CA VAL A 9 8.08 22.51 3.64
C VAL A 9 7.44 22.07 2.33
N SER A 10 7.62 22.85 1.26
CA SER A 10 7.09 22.55 -0.08
C SER A 10 7.64 21.24 -0.65
N ALA A 11 8.93 20.98 -0.49
CA ALA A 11 9.56 19.75 -0.96
C ALA A 11 9.05 18.51 -0.18
N SER A 12 8.86 18.62 1.13
CA SER A 12 8.32 17.55 1.97
C SER A 12 6.86 17.23 1.62
N VAL A 13 5.99 18.24 1.51
CA VAL A 13 4.58 18.04 1.13
C VAL A 13 4.46 17.42 -0.26
N THR A 14 5.26 17.87 -1.22
CA THR A 14 5.29 17.30 -2.58
C THR A 14 5.63 15.82 -2.52
N ARG A 15 6.65 15.43 -1.75
CA ARG A 15 7.06 14.02 -1.65
C ARG A 15 5.97 13.15 -1.00
N LEU A 16 5.27 13.66 0.02
CA LEU A 16 4.14 12.95 0.62
C LEU A 16 2.98 12.79 -0.37
N ALA A 17 2.66 13.82 -1.16
CA ALA A 17 1.65 13.74 -2.21
C ALA A 17 2.03 12.71 -3.29
N LEU A 18 3.30 12.68 -3.70
CA LEU A 18 3.80 11.65 -4.61
C LEU A 18 3.76 10.24 -3.99
N GLY A 19 4.01 10.12 -2.68
CA GLY A 19 3.80 8.88 -1.93
C GLY A 19 2.35 8.41 -1.98
N PHE A 20 1.39 9.33 -1.79
CA PHE A 20 -0.03 9.04 -1.95
C PHE A 20 -0.36 8.52 -3.35
N VAL A 21 0.10 9.23 -4.39
CA VAL A 21 -0.15 8.83 -5.79
C VAL A 21 0.49 7.47 -6.08
N ALA A 22 1.73 7.23 -5.60
CA ALA A 22 2.42 5.97 -5.78
C ALA A 22 1.66 4.80 -5.11
N GLY A 23 1.20 4.98 -3.87
CA GLY A 23 0.42 3.97 -3.15
C GLY A 23 -0.95 3.71 -3.79
N PHE A 24 -1.62 4.74 -4.30
CA PHE A 24 -2.87 4.63 -5.04
C PHE A 24 -2.69 3.81 -6.33
N LEU A 25 -1.70 4.17 -7.14
CA LEU A 25 -1.40 3.49 -8.39
C LEU A 25 -0.97 2.04 -8.16
N ALA A 26 -0.18 1.79 -7.10
CA ALA A 26 0.21 0.45 -6.70
C ALA A 26 -0.98 -0.42 -6.32
N THR A 27 -2.01 0.16 -5.68
CA THR A 27 -3.23 -0.58 -5.37
C THR A 27 -3.99 -0.96 -6.64
N ILE A 28 -4.29 -0.01 -7.53
CA ILE A 28 -5.11 -0.31 -8.72
C ILE A 28 -4.38 -1.18 -9.75
N THR A 29 -3.06 -1.31 -9.65
CA THR A 29 -2.24 -2.17 -10.52
C THR A 29 -1.71 -3.39 -9.78
N PHE A 30 -0.60 -3.30 -9.05
CA PHE A 30 0.09 -4.42 -8.41
C PHE A 30 -0.79 -5.23 -7.46
N GLN A 31 -1.52 -4.55 -6.56
CA GLN A 31 -2.39 -5.24 -5.62
C GLN A 31 -3.56 -5.94 -6.34
N GLN A 32 -4.22 -5.26 -7.26
CA GLN A 32 -5.32 -5.87 -8.03
C GLN A 32 -4.83 -6.98 -8.97
N ILE A 33 -3.64 -6.88 -9.55
CA ILE A 33 -3.01 -7.96 -10.34
C ILE A 33 -2.71 -9.17 -9.45
N GLY A 34 -2.25 -8.94 -8.21
CA GLY A 34 -2.09 -10.00 -7.22
C GLY A 34 -3.42 -10.70 -6.90
N ILE A 35 -4.48 -9.94 -6.65
CA ILE A 35 -5.83 -10.48 -6.44
C ILE A 35 -6.30 -11.26 -7.67
N TRP A 36 -6.11 -10.72 -8.87
CA TRP A 36 -6.45 -11.37 -10.13
C TRP A 36 -5.73 -12.72 -10.28
N ALA A 37 -4.42 -12.76 -10.04
CA ALA A 37 -3.63 -13.99 -10.15
C ALA A 37 -4.10 -15.06 -9.16
N LEU A 38 -4.34 -14.67 -7.90
CA LEU A 38 -4.83 -15.59 -6.86
C LEU A 38 -6.25 -16.08 -7.15
N HIS A 39 -7.11 -15.23 -7.70
CA HIS A 39 -8.45 -15.62 -8.15
C HIS A 39 -8.38 -16.57 -9.35
N ALA A 40 -7.53 -16.29 -10.33
CA ALA A 40 -7.37 -17.10 -11.54
C ALA A 40 -6.94 -18.54 -11.24
N VAL A 41 -6.17 -18.77 -10.16
CA VAL A 41 -5.77 -20.10 -9.70
C VAL A 41 -6.73 -20.72 -8.67
N GLY A 42 -7.87 -20.08 -8.40
CA GLY A 42 -8.90 -20.58 -7.48
C GLY A 42 -8.55 -20.48 -5.99
N MET A 43 -7.51 -19.72 -5.62
CA MET A 43 -7.09 -19.59 -4.22
C MET A 43 -8.04 -18.70 -3.40
N ILE A 44 -8.67 -17.73 -4.05
CA ILE A 44 -9.61 -16.79 -3.42
C ILE A 44 -10.86 -16.60 -4.29
N GLY A 45 -12.00 -16.34 -3.65
CA GLY A 45 -13.26 -15.98 -4.35
C GLY A 45 -13.45 -14.48 -4.60
N ALA A 46 -12.51 -13.63 -4.16
CA ALA A 46 -12.60 -12.19 -4.38
C ALA A 46 -12.17 -11.86 -5.82
N THR A 47 -12.98 -11.08 -6.53
CA THR A 47 -12.65 -10.60 -7.87
C THR A 47 -11.83 -9.31 -7.82
N PRO A 48 -10.85 -9.12 -8.74
CA PRO A 48 -10.09 -7.90 -8.83
C PRO A 48 -10.93 -6.76 -9.41
N TRP A 49 -10.53 -5.51 -9.14
CA TRP A 49 -11.21 -4.29 -9.58
C TRP A 49 -12.71 -4.23 -9.27
N ALA A 50 -13.12 -4.78 -8.12
CA ALA A 50 -14.51 -4.77 -7.70
C ALA A 50 -15.08 -3.34 -7.63
N THR A 51 -16.20 -3.11 -8.33
CA THR A 51 -16.90 -1.82 -8.39
C THR A 51 -18.10 -1.75 -7.46
N THR A 52 -18.34 -2.80 -6.66
CA THR A 52 -19.41 -2.82 -5.64
C THR A 52 -19.33 -1.57 -4.76
N PRO A 53 -20.44 -0.83 -4.59
CA PRO A 53 -20.45 0.38 -3.78
C PRO A 53 -20.06 0.11 -2.32
N THR A 54 -19.22 0.98 -1.76
CA THR A 54 -18.83 0.94 -0.34
C THR A 54 -19.66 1.93 0.49
N ALA A 55 -20.04 1.55 1.70
CA ALA A 55 -20.66 2.49 2.64
C ALA A 55 -19.62 3.48 3.21
N PRO A 56 -20.02 4.71 3.61
CA PRO A 56 -21.38 5.26 3.54
C PRO A 56 -21.69 6.02 2.23
N PHE A 57 -20.67 6.35 1.43
CA PHE A 57 -20.81 7.29 0.30
C PHE A 57 -21.03 6.63 -1.07
N GLY A 58 -21.08 5.29 -1.14
CA GLY A 58 -21.34 4.55 -2.38
C GLY A 58 -20.16 4.49 -3.36
N VAL A 59 -18.95 4.88 -2.93
CA VAL A 59 -17.77 4.89 -3.81
C VAL A 59 -17.41 3.45 -4.22
N PRO A 60 -17.05 3.18 -5.50
CA PRO A 60 -16.61 1.85 -5.94
C PRO A 60 -15.50 1.29 -5.06
N ALA A 61 -15.60 0.01 -4.68
CA ALA A 61 -14.67 -0.61 -3.74
C ALA A 61 -13.20 -0.51 -4.15
N VAL A 62 -12.87 -0.67 -5.43
CA VAL A 62 -11.51 -0.52 -5.94
C VAL A 62 -10.96 0.90 -5.74
N ILE A 63 -11.79 1.93 -5.89
CA ILE A 63 -11.38 3.33 -5.70
C ILE A 63 -11.20 3.64 -4.22
N SER A 64 -12.12 3.18 -3.37
CA SER A 64 -12.01 3.30 -1.91
C SER A 64 -10.73 2.60 -1.40
N LEU A 65 -10.45 1.39 -1.89
CA LEU A 65 -9.23 0.66 -1.55
C LEU A 65 -7.98 1.39 -2.04
N SER A 66 -7.99 1.95 -3.25
CA SER A 66 -6.86 2.71 -3.81
C SER A 66 -6.59 3.99 -3.03
N PHE A 67 -7.64 4.67 -2.55
CA PHE A 67 -7.48 5.82 -1.65
C PHE A 67 -6.74 5.43 -0.37
N TRP A 68 -7.15 4.35 0.29
CA TRP A 68 -6.44 3.84 1.48
C TRP A 68 -5.03 3.37 1.15
N GLY A 69 -4.81 2.78 -0.03
CA GLY A 69 -3.48 2.49 -0.55
C GLY A 69 -2.61 3.75 -0.65
N GLY A 70 -3.17 4.88 -1.09
CA GLY A 70 -2.49 6.16 -1.08
C GLY A 70 -2.15 6.65 0.33
N VAL A 71 -3.06 6.52 1.30
CA VAL A 71 -2.76 6.85 2.72
C VAL A 71 -1.57 6.03 3.24
N TRP A 72 -1.52 4.74 2.93
CA TRP A 72 -0.36 3.90 3.24
C TRP A 72 0.91 4.31 2.47
N GLY A 73 0.77 4.84 1.25
CA GLY A 73 1.89 5.40 0.48
C GLY A 73 2.50 6.66 1.11
N ILE A 74 1.70 7.47 1.82
CA ILE A 74 2.22 8.57 2.65
C ILE A 74 3.08 8.00 3.78
N LEU A 75 2.57 6.99 4.51
CA LEU A 75 3.32 6.33 5.58
C LEU A 75 4.60 5.68 5.05
N PHE A 76 4.54 5.05 3.87
CA PHE A 76 5.69 4.48 3.18
C PHE A 76 6.80 5.52 3.01
N VAL A 77 6.48 6.72 2.50
CA VAL A 77 7.46 7.82 2.33
C VAL A 77 8.03 8.26 3.67
N LEU A 78 7.22 8.34 4.73
CA LEU A 78 7.71 8.75 6.06
C LEU A 78 8.75 7.78 6.63
N ILE A 79 8.69 6.50 6.26
CA ILE A 79 9.60 5.48 6.77
C ILE A 79 10.63 4.99 5.75
N GLU A 80 10.62 5.49 4.51
CA GLU A 80 11.41 4.95 3.39
C GLU A 80 12.92 4.87 3.67
N ARG A 81 13.45 5.77 4.52
CA ARG A 81 14.84 5.77 4.98
C ARG A 81 15.20 4.53 5.80
N TRP A 82 14.24 4.00 6.55
CA TRP A 82 14.39 2.75 7.30
C TRP A 82 14.24 1.55 6.38
N LEU A 83 13.35 1.64 5.38
CA LEU A 83 13.18 0.58 4.37
C LEU A 83 14.47 0.36 3.57
N ALA A 84 15.19 1.42 3.21
CA ALA A 84 16.50 1.31 2.56
C ALA A 84 17.53 0.54 3.37
N ARG A 85 17.47 0.65 4.71
CA ARG A 85 18.40 -0.02 5.64
C ARG A 85 17.95 -1.43 6.01
N PHE A 86 16.83 -1.91 5.47
CA PHE A 86 16.31 -3.24 5.77
C PHE A 86 17.29 -4.32 5.26
N PRO A 87 17.47 -5.45 5.96
CA PRO A 87 18.26 -6.57 5.45
C PRO A 87 17.74 -7.05 4.08
N GLY A 88 18.61 -7.01 3.06
CA GLY A 88 18.20 -7.26 1.66
C GLY A 88 17.87 -6.00 0.85
N GLY A 89 17.97 -4.81 1.46
CA GLY A 89 17.88 -3.51 0.80
C GLY A 89 16.45 -2.98 0.64
N TYR A 90 16.37 -1.80 0.01
CA TYR A 90 15.14 -1.01 -0.12
C TYR A 90 13.93 -1.80 -0.65
N TRP A 91 14.11 -2.61 -1.69
CA TRP A 91 13.02 -3.37 -2.32
C TRP A 91 12.45 -4.46 -1.41
N VAL A 92 13.33 -5.15 -0.66
CA VAL A 92 12.91 -6.14 0.34
C VAL A 92 12.19 -5.43 1.49
N GLY A 93 12.74 -4.31 1.98
CA GLY A 93 12.09 -3.48 2.98
C GLY A 93 10.70 -3.00 2.55
N ALA A 94 10.56 -2.57 1.30
CA ALA A 94 9.29 -2.15 0.71
C ALA A 94 8.27 -3.29 0.65
N ALA A 95 8.69 -4.48 0.17
CA ALA A 95 7.83 -5.67 0.13
C ALA A 95 7.40 -6.11 1.53
N VAL A 96 8.33 -6.15 2.50
CA VAL A 96 8.04 -6.55 3.88
C VAL A 96 7.12 -5.56 4.57
N PHE A 97 7.38 -4.25 4.43
CA PHE A 97 6.49 -3.23 4.97
C PHE A 97 5.08 -3.37 4.39
N GLY A 98 4.97 -3.48 3.07
CA GLY A 98 3.70 -3.72 2.40
C GLY A 98 3.02 -4.98 2.92
N ALA A 99 3.71 -6.12 2.96
CA ALA A 99 3.16 -7.39 3.43
C ALA A 99 2.62 -7.30 4.87
N ILE A 100 3.38 -6.69 5.78
CA ILE A 100 3.12 -6.81 7.21
C ILE A 100 2.21 -5.69 7.73
N ALA A 101 2.55 -4.42 7.50
CA ALA A 101 1.88 -3.32 8.19
C ALA A 101 0.39 -3.17 7.80
N PRO A 102 0.02 -3.06 6.51
CA PRO A 102 -1.38 -3.13 6.05
C PRO A 102 -2.12 -4.39 6.52
N THR A 103 -1.48 -5.57 6.46
CA THR A 103 -2.13 -6.84 6.86
C THR A 103 -2.46 -6.86 8.34
N LEU A 104 -1.56 -6.41 9.22
CA LEU A 104 -1.82 -6.33 10.65
C LEU A 104 -2.96 -5.35 10.95
N VAL A 105 -2.96 -4.16 10.34
CA VAL A 105 -4.05 -3.19 10.54
C VAL A 105 -5.38 -3.75 10.01
N LEU A 106 -5.38 -4.42 8.86
CA LEU A 106 -6.57 -5.05 8.32
C LEU A 106 -7.14 -6.10 9.29
N MET A 107 -6.28 -6.99 9.80
CA MET A 107 -6.65 -8.12 10.65
C MET A 107 -7.07 -7.73 12.07
N PHE A 108 -6.39 -6.76 12.67
CA PHE A 108 -6.56 -6.42 14.09
C PHE A 108 -7.33 -5.12 14.33
N VAL A 109 -7.51 -4.28 13.30
CA VAL A 109 -8.27 -3.01 13.43
C VAL A 109 -9.50 -3.04 12.52
N VAL A 110 -9.29 -3.19 11.21
CA VAL A 110 -10.39 -3.03 10.23
C VAL A 110 -11.44 -4.15 10.35
N PHE A 111 -11.01 -5.39 10.56
CA PHE A 111 -11.93 -6.52 10.73
C PHE A 111 -12.82 -6.38 11.97
N PRO A 112 -12.29 -6.17 13.18
CA PRO A 112 -13.11 -5.90 14.36
C PRO A 112 -14.06 -4.72 14.18
N LEU A 113 -13.60 -3.61 13.58
CA LEU A 113 -14.45 -2.45 13.29
C LEU A 113 -15.60 -2.76 12.33
N LYS A 114 -15.47 -3.80 11.51
CA LYS A 114 -16.52 -4.29 10.60
C LYS A 114 -17.33 -5.46 11.18
N GLY A 115 -17.21 -5.74 12.48
CA GLY A 115 -17.88 -6.86 13.14
C GLY A 115 -17.38 -8.24 12.67
N ARG A 116 -16.20 -8.31 12.06
CA ARG A 116 -15.56 -9.57 11.62
C ARG A 116 -14.67 -10.13 12.73
N PRO A 117 -14.42 -11.45 12.76
CA PRO A 117 -13.51 -12.05 13.72
C PRO A 117 -12.12 -11.42 13.66
N LEU A 118 -11.50 -11.24 14.84
CA LEU A 118 -10.11 -10.80 14.97
C LEU A 118 -9.19 -11.74 14.19
N GLY A 119 -8.25 -11.18 13.45
CA GLY A 119 -7.37 -11.97 12.57
C GLY A 119 -8.07 -12.62 11.38
N GLY A 120 -9.35 -12.35 11.13
CA GLY A 120 -10.14 -13.09 10.15
C GLY A 120 -10.28 -14.58 10.52
N GLY A 121 -10.22 -14.89 11.82
CA GLY A 121 -10.18 -16.27 12.32
C GLY A 121 -8.83 -16.96 12.10
N PHE A 122 -7.78 -16.21 11.74
CA PHE A 122 -6.43 -16.72 11.49
C PHE A 122 -6.34 -17.82 10.44
N ALA A 123 -7.29 -17.83 9.49
CA ALA A 123 -7.29 -18.79 8.40
C ALA A 123 -5.98 -18.65 7.57
N PRO A 124 -5.16 -19.71 7.42
CA PRO A 124 -3.86 -19.62 6.76
C PRO A 124 -3.95 -19.05 5.33
N ASN A 125 -4.94 -19.48 4.55
CA ASN A 125 -5.14 -19.01 3.18
C ASN A 125 -5.41 -17.49 3.12
N LEU A 126 -6.14 -16.95 4.09
CA LEU A 126 -6.44 -15.52 4.18
C LEU A 126 -5.18 -14.73 4.54
N ILE A 127 -4.38 -15.23 5.49
CA ILE A 127 -3.11 -14.60 5.88
C ILE A 127 -2.14 -14.59 4.69
N VAL A 128 -1.95 -15.73 4.03
CA VAL A 128 -1.07 -15.84 2.85
C VAL A 128 -1.53 -14.90 1.73
N THR A 129 -2.84 -14.86 1.46
CA THR A 129 -3.42 -13.91 0.50
C THR A 129 -3.05 -12.48 0.83
N PHE A 130 -3.27 -12.03 2.06
CA PHE A 130 -2.97 -10.66 2.47
C PHE A 130 -1.48 -10.34 2.42
N LEU A 131 -0.62 -11.26 2.83
CA LEU A 131 0.83 -11.08 2.73
C LEU A 131 1.25 -10.88 1.27
N ILE A 132 0.78 -11.73 0.35
CA ILE A 132 1.12 -11.64 -1.08
C ILE A 132 0.64 -10.33 -1.69
N VAL A 133 -0.66 -10.02 -1.56
CA VAL A 133 -1.23 -8.85 -2.24
C VAL A 133 -0.65 -7.55 -1.71
N HIS A 134 -0.39 -7.45 -0.40
CA HIS A 134 0.21 -6.24 0.16
C HIS A 134 1.73 -6.18 -0.04
N ALA A 135 2.44 -7.30 -0.17
CA ALA A 135 3.84 -7.30 -0.60
C ALA A 135 3.98 -6.72 -2.02
N LEU A 136 3.12 -7.17 -2.94
CA LEU A 136 3.04 -6.65 -4.31
C LEU A 136 2.74 -5.14 -4.32
N TRP A 137 1.79 -4.71 -3.48
CA TRP A 137 1.52 -3.28 -3.28
C TRP A 137 2.76 -2.50 -2.81
N GLY A 138 3.52 -3.04 -1.85
CA GLY A 138 4.75 -2.41 -1.34
C GLY A 138 5.81 -2.23 -2.44
N LEU A 139 6.02 -3.26 -3.26
CA LEU A 139 6.90 -3.20 -4.43
C LEU A 139 6.41 -2.19 -5.47
N GLY A 140 5.12 -2.20 -5.78
CA GLY A 140 4.51 -1.24 -6.70
C GLY A 140 4.66 0.21 -6.22
N THR A 141 4.50 0.43 -4.91
CA THR A 141 4.64 1.76 -4.29
C THR A 141 6.07 2.26 -4.42
N ALA A 142 7.06 1.42 -4.11
CA ALA A 142 8.47 1.73 -4.34
C ALA A 142 8.72 2.08 -5.81
N MET A 143 8.25 1.24 -6.74
CA MET A 143 8.44 1.45 -8.17
C MET A 143 7.84 2.78 -8.66
N PHE A 144 6.56 3.05 -8.38
CA PHE A 144 5.92 4.30 -8.80
C PHE A 144 6.54 5.52 -8.14
N LEU A 145 6.93 5.44 -6.87
CA LEU A 145 7.63 6.55 -6.22
C LEU A 145 8.96 6.85 -6.91
N GLY A 146 9.70 5.82 -7.34
CA GLY A 146 10.93 5.97 -8.12
C GLY A 146 10.70 6.61 -9.48
N VAL A 147 9.65 6.20 -10.19
CA VAL A 147 9.25 6.82 -11.46
C VAL A 147 8.86 8.28 -11.28
N LEU A 148 8.04 8.59 -10.27
CA LEU A 148 7.49 9.92 -10.04
C LEU A 148 8.52 10.93 -9.49
N THR A 149 9.48 10.46 -8.70
CA THR A 149 10.51 11.33 -8.09
C THR A 149 11.84 11.29 -8.84
N GLY A 150 11.99 10.37 -9.81
CA GLY A 150 13.25 10.02 -10.44
C GLY A 150 14.08 9.08 -9.57
N TRP A 151 14.57 7.98 -10.16
CA TRP A 151 15.30 6.91 -9.46
C TRP A 151 16.53 7.38 -8.66
N ARG A 152 17.14 8.52 -9.02
CA ARG A 152 18.26 9.11 -8.27
C ARG A 152 17.86 9.60 -6.87
N ASN A 153 16.57 9.88 -6.66
CA ASN A 153 16.01 10.42 -5.43
C ASN A 153 15.38 9.31 -4.54
N GLN A 154 15.54 8.04 -4.93
CA GLN A 154 15.17 6.93 -4.06
C GLN A 154 16.22 6.69 -2.97
N PRO A 155 15.79 6.34 -1.76
CA PRO A 155 16.69 5.84 -0.72
C PRO A 155 17.42 4.60 -1.22
N ARG A 156 18.74 4.54 -1.02
CA ARG A 156 19.58 3.36 -1.31
C ARG A 156 19.93 2.64 -0.03
#